data_AF-A0A3M0A0K6-F1
#
_entry.id   AF-A0A3M0A0K6-F1
#
_cell.length_a   1.000
_cell.length_b   1.000
_cell.length_c   1.000
_cell.angle_alpha   90.00
_cell.angle_beta   90.00
_cell.angle_gamma   90.00
#
_symmetry.space_group_name_H-M   'P 1'
#
loop_
_entity.id
_entity.type
_entity.pdbx_description
1 polymer ?
#
loop_
_entity_poly.entity_id
_entity_poly.type
_entity_poly.pdbx_seq_one_letter_code
_entity_poly.pdbx_strand_id
1 'polypeptide(L)'
;MLFDKVHWTYIILTFVCTILLLAAGYYIKKKEHKNIFLGFFAWGTFLIHISTLWVDFFINNPVVIQRHSSILITVYFCNLCMFALLFCSMFKNKEGRLFKHFATFVAWGGTIGSLITTFYPDFYMDYPTIDWGTMKSMMSHTFMLIGCLYLFVGKYIKLRVSNLISFFYGLVAVLIIGLALDGILKYTGKKYGLHVTDESPMYIYKGPIPDVKWLTGPVIALFMMVLIFIIASIYEAFLPKEERWYNKIKAFVKTCKEKREAKKLKVLAQNNETLYENKVEEEVNQNQE
;
A
#
# COMPACT_ATOMS: atom_id res chain seq x y z
N MET A 1 -8.45 10.69 29.45
CA MET A 1 -7.38 9.75 29.06
C MET A 1 -7.52 9.50 27.57
N LEU A 2 -6.41 9.39 26.81
CA LEU A 2 -6.46 9.20 25.35
C LEU A 2 -7.10 7.85 24.94
N PHE A 3 -7.05 6.86 25.84
CA PHE A 3 -7.64 5.54 25.68
C PHE A 3 -8.41 5.17 26.96
N ASP A 4 -9.66 4.75 26.81
CA ASP A 4 -10.46 4.22 27.91
C ASP A 4 -10.25 2.70 28.08
N LYS A 5 -10.97 2.09 29.04
CA LYS A 5 -10.85 0.64 29.29
C LYS A 5 -11.30 -0.17 28.08
N VAL A 6 -12.34 0.26 27.37
CA VAL A 6 -12.92 -0.45 26.23
C VAL A 6 -11.93 -0.50 25.06
N HIS A 7 -11.31 0.65 24.75
CA HIS A 7 -10.30 0.77 23.71
C HIS A 7 -9.07 -0.09 24.04
N TRP A 8 -8.57 -0.04 25.28
CA TRP A 8 -7.47 -0.92 25.69
C TRP A 8 -7.78 -2.41 25.53
N THR A 9 -8.98 -2.83 25.94
CA THR A 9 -9.43 -4.21 25.74
C THR A 9 -9.44 -4.60 24.26
N TYR A 10 -9.93 -3.71 23.39
CA TYR A 10 -9.92 -3.93 21.95
C TYR A 10 -8.52 -4.05 21.35
N ILE A 11 -7.61 -3.15 21.72
CA ILE A 11 -6.22 -3.17 21.26
C ILE A 11 -5.59 -4.52 21.62
N ILE A 12 -5.69 -4.92 22.90
CA ILE A 12 -5.12 -6.17 23.40
C ILE A 12 -5.72 -7.37 22.66
N LEU A 13 -7.05 -7.44 22.57
CA LEU A 13 -7.75 -8.54 21.89
C LEU A 13 -7.33 -8.62 20.42
N THR A 14 -7.27 -7.50 19.72
CA THR A 14 -6.86 -7.41 18.32
C THR A 14 -5.46 -7.96 18.10
N PHE A 15 -4.49 -7.56 18.92
CA PHE A 15 -3.11 -8.06 18.80
C PHE A 15 -3.00 -9.54 19.15
N VAL A 16 -3.65 -9.99 20.23
CA VAL A 16 -3.65 -11.41 20.63
C VAL A 16 -4.25 -12.29 19.53
N CYS A 17 -5.44 -11.93 19.03
CA CYS A 17 -6.10 -12.66 17.94
C CYS A 17 -5.23 -12.64 16.67
N THR A 18 -4.64 -11.50 16.33
CA THR A 18 -3.77 -11.38 15.16
C THR A 18 -2.56 -12.31 15.26
N ILE A 19 -1.87 -12.32 16.40
CA ILE A 19 -0.70 -13.20 16.62
C ILE A 19 -1.10 -14.67 16.52
N LEU A 20 -2.16 -15.09 17.24
CA LEU A 20 -2.61 -16.48 17.26
C LEU A 20 -3.04 -16.98 15.87
N LEU A 21 -3.82 -16.17 15.14
CA LEU A 21 -4.32 -16.53 13.82
C LEU A 21 -3.21 -16.53 12.77
N LEU A 22 -2.25 -15.59 12.83
CA LEU A 22 -1.08 -15.61 11.96
C LEU A 22 -0.15 -16.78 12.28
N ALA A 23 0.03 -17.13 13.55
CA ALA A 23 0.79 -18.30 13.95
C ALA A 23 0.15 -19.58 13.36
N ALA A 24 -1.16 -19.75 13.50
CA ALA A 24 -1.89 -20.84 12.85
C ALA A 24 -1.72 -20.81 11.32
N GLY A 25 -1.85 -19.63 10.71
CA GLY A 25 -1.67 -19.41 9.28
C GLY A 25 -0.28 -19.76 8.76
N TYR A 26 0.77 -19.55 9.56
CA TYR A 26 2.16 -19.88 9.23
C TYR A 26 2.38 -21.38 8.99
N TYR A 27 1.68 -22.23 9.73
CA TYR A 27 1.78 -23.69 9.60
C TYR A 27 1.03 -24.26 8.39
N ILE A 28 0.25 -23.46 7.67
CA ILE A 28 -0.47 -23.90 6.48
C ILE A 28 0.53 -24.14 5.34
N LYS A 29 0.76 -25.42 4.98
CA LYS A 29 1.71 -25.81 3.92
C LYS A 29 1.08 -25.82 2.51
N LYS A 30 -0.16 -26.30 2.38
CA LYS A 30 -0.85 -26.45 1.09
C LYS A 30 -1.25 -25.09 0.51
N LYS A 31 -0.89 -24.84 -0.76
CA LYS A 31 -1.18 -23.57 -1.47
C LYS A 31 -2.68 -23.24 -1.51
N GLU A 32 -3.52 -24.25 -1.70
CA GLU A 32 -4.98 -24.11 -1.67
C GLU A 32 -5.47 -23.58 -0.33
N HIS A 33 -5.05 -24.18 0.78
CA HIS A 33 -5.46 -23.74 2.12
C HIS A 33 -4.93 -22.34 2.44
N LYS A 34 -3.74 -21.96 1.94
CA LYS A 34 -3.26 -20.58 2.07
C LYS A 34 -4.16 -19.59 1.32
N ASN A 35 -4.68 -19.97 0.16
CA ASN A 35 -5.60 -19.13 -0.60
C ASN A 35 -6.95 -19.01 0.12
N ILE A 36 -7.45 -20.11 0.68
CA ILE A 36 -8.69 -20.12 1.47
C ILE A 36 -8.53 -19.23 2.70
N PHE A 37 -7.43 -19.35 3.43
CA PHE A 37 -7.16 -18.51 4.61
C PHE A 37 -7.12 -17.02 4.23
N LEU A 38 -6.37 -16.65 3.20
CA LEU A 38 -6.33 -15.26 2.71
C LEU A 38 -7.73 -14.79 2.25
N GLY A 39 -8.46 -15.64 1.54
CA GLY A 39 -9.81 -15.36 1.06
C GLY A 39 -10.80 -15.15 2.22
N PHE A 40 -10.73 -15.95 3.27
CA PHE A 40 -11.59 -15.82 4.45
C PHE A 40 -11.46 -14.44 5.10
N PHE A 41 -10.23 -13.97 5.36
CA PHE A 41 -10.02 -12.65 5.94
C PHE A 41 -10.36 -11.51 4.97
N ALA A 42 -10.09 -11.68 3.68
CA ALA A 42 -10.43 -10.68 2.67
C ALA A 42 -11.95 -10.50 2.51
N TRP A 43 -12.69 -11.60 2.35
CA TRP A 43 -14.14 -11.60 2.29
C TRP A 43 -14.76 -11.17 3.63
N GLY A 44 -14.21 -11.63 4.76
CA GLY A 44 -14.66 -11.21 6.08
C GLY A 44 -14.52 -9.71 6.28
N THR A 45 -13.36 -9.13 5.91
CA THR A 45 -13.16 -7.66 5.93
C THR A 45 -14.25 -6.96 5.14
N PHE A 46 -14.48 -7.39 3.90
CA PHE A 46 -15.47 -6.80 3.00
C PHE A 46 -16.90 -6.91 3.56
N LEU A 47 -17.33 -8.11 3.94
CA LEU A 47 -18.69 -8.38 4.43
C LEU A 47 -18.98 -7.66 5.74
N ILE A 48 -18.04 -7.64 6.69
CA ILE A 48 -18.17 -6.90 7.95
C ILE A 48 -18.23 -5.40 7.66
N HIS A 49 -17.43 -4.89 6.73
CA HIS A 49 -17.42 -3.47 6.43
C HIS A 49 -18.73 -2.98 5.79
N ILE A 50 -19.25 -3.72 4.80
CA ILE A 50 -20.54 -3.39 4.14
C ILE A 50 -21.75 -3.72 5.01
N SER A 51 -21.58 -4.43 6.12
CA SER A 51 -22.67 -4.85 7.00
C SER A 51 -23.54 -3.69 7.49
N THR A 52 -22.99 -2.48 7.64
CA THR A 52 -23.77 -1.28 7.98
C THR A 52 -24.86 -0.98 6.96
N LEU A 53 -24.61 -1.21 5.66
CA LEU A 53 -25.63 -1.00 4.64
C LEU A 53 -26.85 -1.89 4.85
N TRP A 54 -26.61 -3.15 5.22
CA TRP A 54 -27.66 -4.12 5.47
C TRP A 54 -28.38 -3.82 6.79
N VAL A 55 -27.63 -3.55 7.85
CA VAL A 55 -28.20 -3.21 9.16
C VAL A 55 -29.07 -1.96 9.07
N ASP A 56 -28.58 -0.89 8.43
CA ASP A 56 -29.36 0.32 8.23
C ASP A 56 -30.56 0.11 7.30
N PHE A 57 -30.42 -0.70 6.25
CA PHE A 57 -31.55 -1.08 5.41
C PHE A 57 -32.67 -1.77 6.19
N PHE A 58 -32.33 -2.70 7.08
CA PHE A 58 -33.31 -3.46 7.87
C PHE A 58 -33.90 -2.64 9.03
N ILE A 59 -33.14 -1.72 9.62
CA ILE A 59 -33.59 -0.91 10.78
C ILE A 59 -34.31 0.37 10.34
N ASN A 60 -33.77 1.10 9.36
CA ASN A 60 -34.13 2.50 9.09
C ASN A 60 -34.91 2.71 7.77
N ASN A 61 -35.37 1.63 7.11
CA ASN A 61 -36.05 1.64 5.80
C ASN A 61 -35.09 1.96 4.60
N PRO A 62 -35.37 1.49 3.36
CA PRO A 62 -34.45 1.56 2.21
C PRO A 62 -33.99 2.95 1.79
N VAL A 63 -34.71 4.00 2.18
CA VAL A 63 -34.49 5.38 1.73
C VAL A 63 -33.21 5.98 2.34
N VAL A 64 -32.68 5.40 3.42
CA VAL A 64 -31.52 5.93 4.17
C VAL A 64 -30.16 5.50 3.58
N ILE A 65 -30.14 4.62 2.56
CA ILE A 65 -28.91 4.15 1.89
C ILE A 65 -28.02 5.30 1.37
N GLN A 66 -28.60 6.47 1.09
CA GLN A 66 -27.86 7.65 0.61
C GLN A 66 -26.79 8.16 1.60
N ARG A 67 -26.88 7.85 2.90
CA ARG A 67 -25.91 8.29 3.93
C ARG A 67 -24.62 7.48 3.98
N HIS A 68 -24.54 6.36 3.25
CA HIS A 68 -23.41 5.42 3.31
C HIS A 68 -22.61 5.32 2.01
N SER A 69 -22.73 6.32 1.13
CA SER A 69 -22.01 6.34 -0.15
C SER A 69 -20.50 6.21 0.03
N SER A 70 -19.94 6.74 1.13
CA SER A 70 -18.51 6.62 1.49
C SER A 70 -18.07 5.20 1.86
N ILE A 71 -18.99 4.25 2.10
CA ILE A 71 -18.68 2.85 2.39
C ILE A 71 -18.44 2.06 1.10
N LEU A 72 -19.22 2.35 0.05
CA LEU A 72 -19.08 1.70 -1.26
C LEU A 72 -18.08 2.42 -2.16
N ILE A 73 -18.01 3.76 -2.06
CA ILE A 73 -17.04 4.58 -2.76
C ILE A 73 -15.77 4.61 -1.91
N THR A 74 -14.61 4.40 -2.52
CA THR A 74 -13.30 4.36 -1.84
C THR A 74 -12.81 5.76 -1.43
N VAL A 75 -13.67 6.53 -0.75
CA VAL A 75 -13.34 7.85 -0.20
C VAL A 75 -12.26 7.71 0.86
N TYR A 76 -12.32 6.68 1.70
CA TYR A 76 -11.31 6.43 2.72
C TYR A 76 -10.24 5.43 2.26
N PHE A 77 -9.00 5.65 2.68
CA PHE A 77 -7.86 4.78 2.34
C PHE A 77 -8.05 3.34 2.81
N CYS A 78 -8.62 3.12 4.00
CA CYS A 78 -8.93 1.79 4.50
C CYS A 78 -9.95 1.05 3.63
N ASN A 79 -10.95 1.75 3.06
CA ASN A 79 -11.92 1.16 2.14
C ASN A 79 -11.23 0.70 0.85
N LEU A 80 -10.29 1.51 0.33
CA LEU A 80 -9.46 1.10 -0.80
C LEU A 80 -8.64 -0.14 -0.47
N CYS A 81 -7.99 -0.19 0.70
CA CYS A 81 -7.20 -1.35 1.14
C CYS A 81 -8.05 -2.61 1.30
N MET A 82 -9.28 -2.49 1.81
CA MET A 82 -10.24 -3.59 1.89
C MET A 82 -10.53 -4.17 0.49
N PHE A 83 -10.92 -3.33 -0.48
CA PHE A 83 -11.17 -3.81 -1.84
C PHE A 83 -9.92 -4.39 -2.48
N ALA A 84 -8.76 -3.76 -2.26
CA ALA A 84 -7.50 -4.24 -2.79
C ALA A 84 -7.10 -5.60 -2.19
N LEU A 85 -7.38 -5.84 -0.90
CA LEU A 85 -7.22 -7.15 -0.25
C LEU A 85 -8.17 -8.20 -0.83
N LEU A 86 -9.44 -7.83 -1.07
CA LEU A 86 -10.41 -8.70 -1.74
C LEU A 86 -9.92 -9.12 -3.12
N PHE A 87 -9.54 -8.16 -3.98
CA PHE A 87 -8.98 -8.44 -5.31
C PHE A 87 -7.67 -9.24 -5.24
N CYS A 88 -6.82 -8.97 -4.25
CA CYS A 88 -5.59 -9.71 -4.03
C CYS A 88 -5.88 -11.19 -3.72
N SER A 89 -6.93 -11.49 -2.94
CA SER A 89 -7.32 -12.86 -2.64
C SER A 89 -7.81 -13.64 -3.88
N MET A 90 -8.51 -12.94 -4.78
CA MET A 90 -9.11 -13.49 -6.01
C MET A 90 -8.11 -13.63 -7.17
N PHE A 91 -6.91 -13.06 -7.06
CA PHE A 91 -5.90 -13.13 -8.11
C PHE A 91 -5.52 -14.60 -8.42
N LYS A 92 -5.69 -15.04 -9.68
CA LYS A 92 -5.39 -16.42 -10.11
C LYS A 92 -3.88 -16.69 -10.11
N ASN A 93 -3.11 -15.83 -10.77
CA ASN A 93 -1.65 -15.96 -10.84
C ASN A 93 -0.97 -15.20 -9.69
N LYS A 94 -0.80 -15.89 -8.56
CA LYS A 94 -0.13 -15.33 -7.36
C LYS A 94 1.41 -15.39 -7.39
N GLU A 95 2.01 -15.79 -8.51
CA GLU A 95 3.48 -15.87 -8.65
C GLU A 95 4.04 -14.78 -9.56
N GLY A 96 3.18 -14.17 -10.39
CA GLY A 96 3.52 -13.11 -11.32
C GLY A 96 4.06 -11.83 -10.66
N ARG A 97 4.85 -11.07 -11.42
CA ARG A 97 5.46 -9.80 -10.93
C ARG A 97 4.39 -8.77 -10.58
N LEU A 98 3.36 -8.63 -11.41
CA LEU A 98 2.24 -7.71 -11.16
C LEU A 98 1.56 -8.01 -9.82
N PHE A 99 1.22 -9.27 -9.58
CA PHE A 99 0.66 -9.70 -8.30
C PHE A 99 1.59 -9.37 -7.13
N LYS A 100 2.89 -9.62 -7.25
CA LYS A 100 3.84 -9.32 -6.16
C LYS A 100 3.92 -7.84 -5.82
N HIS A 101 3.90 -6.96 -6.82
CA HIS A 101 3.84 -5.51 -6.60
C HIS A 101 2.53 -5.11 -5.94
N PHE A 102 1.40 -5.59 -6.47
CA PHE A 102 0.07 -5.30 -5.94
C PHE A 102 -0.10 -5.81 -4.50
N ALA A 103 0.22 -7.08 -4.24
CA ALA A 103 0.17 -7.70 -2.91
C ALA A 103 1.11 -6.99 -1.92
N THR A 104 2.27 -6.50 -2.36
CA THR A 104 3.18 -5.72 -1.51
C THR A 104 2.55 -4.40 -1.09
N PHE A 105 1.91 -3.69 -2.03
CA PHE A 105 1.14 -2.49 -1.71
C PHE A 105 0.00 -2.80 -0.73
N VAL A 106 -0.80 -3.82 -1.00
CA VAL A 106 -1.94 -4.24 -0.16
C VAL A 106 -1.48 -4.60 1.24
N ALA A 107 -0.41 -5.38 1.37
CA ALA A 107 0.10 -5.81 2.66
C ALA A 107 0.52 -4.62 3.51
N TRP A 108 1.36 -3.73 2.98
CA TRP A 108 1.81 -2.57 3.74
C TRP A 108 0.71 -1.54 3.98
N GLY A 109 -0.06 -1.21 2.94
CA GLY A 109 -1.13 -0.23 3.02
C GLY A 109 -2.21 -0.64 3.99
N GLY A 110 -2.71 -1.88 3.88
CA GLY A 110 -3.74 -2.38 4.79
C GLY A 110 -3.23 -2.63 6.20
N THR A 111 -2.00 -3.13 6.40
CA THR A 111 -1.43 -3.27 7.75
C THR A 111 -1.29 -1.92 8.45
N ILE A 112 -0.66 -0.93 7.81
CA ILE A 112 -0.48 0.38 8.44
C ILE A 112 -1.83 1.09 8.60
N GLY A 113 -2.70 1.03 7.59
CA GLY A 113 -4.05 1.59 7.65
C GLY A 113 -4.88 1.00 8.79
N SER A 114 -4.88 -0.32 8.95
CA SER A 114 -5.52 -0.98 10.10
C SER A 114 -4.94 -0.52 11.43
N LEU A 115 -3.61 -0.46 11.54
CA LEU A 115 -2.96 -0.05 12.80
C LEU A 115 -3.30 1.39 13.16
N ILE A 116 -3.30 2.32 12.20
CA ILE A 116 -3.71 3.71 12.42
C ILE A 116 -5.14 3.72 12.99
N THR A 117 -6.09 3.00 12.39
CA THR A 117 -7.47 2.95 12.90
C THR A 117 -7.58 2.26 14.27
N THR A 118 -6.77 1.24 14.55
CA THR A 118 -6.75 0.57 15.86
C THR A 118 -6.31 1.52 16.97
N PHE A 119 -5.41 2.47 16.68
CA PHE A 119 -4.90 3.43 17.66
C PHE A 119 -5.57 4.81 17.59
N TYR A 120 -6.47 5.08 16.65
CA TYR A 120 -7.13 6.37 16.52
C TYR A 120 -8.36 6.46 17.44
N PRO A 121 -8.34 7.30 18.48
CA PRO A 121 -9.34 7.28 19.55
C PRO A 121 -10.68 7.94 19.17
N ASP A 122 -10.69 8.88 18.23
CA ASP A 122 -11.90 9.64 17.89
C ASP A 122 -13.02 8.76 17.30
N PHE A 123 -12.70 7.57 16.79
CA PHE A 123 -13.74 6.62 16.35
C PHE A 123 -14.56 6.03 17.52
N TYR A 124 -14.10 6.21 18.77
CA TYR A 124 -14.58 5.46 19.92
C TYR A 124 -14.87 6.32 21.15
N MET A 125 -14.31 7.53 21.24
CA MET A 125 -14.39 8.38 22.44
C MET A 125 -15.78 8.95 22.74
N ASP A 126 -16.65 9.07 21.72
CA ASP A 126 -17.96 9.71 21.87
C ASP A 126 -19.09 8.75 22.27
N TYR A 127 -18.81 7.44 22.36
CA TYR A 127 -19.84 6.42 22.59
C TYR A 127 -19.65 5.70 23.94
N PRO A 128 -20.56 5.88 24.93
CA PRO A 128 -20.47 5.21 26.23
C PRO A 128 -20.72 3.69 26.16
N THR A 129 -21.23 3.20 25.02
CA THR A 129 -21.49 1.80 24.72
C THR A 129 -20.99 1.45 23.34
N ILE A 130 -20.46 0.25 23.15
CA ILE A 130 -20.06 -0.26 21.83
C ILE A 130 -21.32 -0.41 20.97
N ASP A 131 -21.54 0.51 20.04
CA ASP A 131 -22.60 0.38 19.03
C ASP A 131 -22.15 -0.51 17.86
N TRP A 132 -23.09 -0.83 16.96
CA TRP A 132 -22.77 -1.67 15.80
C TRP A 132 -21.72 -1.03 14.88
N GLY A 133 -21.81 0.28 14.66
CA GLY A 133 -20.89 1.02 13.79
C GLY A 133 -19.44 0.97 14.27
N THR A 134 -19.26 1.07 15.59
CA THR A 134 -17.99 0.91 16.29
C THR A 134 -17.50 -0.53 16.19
N MET A 135 -18.33 -1.51 16.59
CA MET A 135 -17.94 -2.92 16.59
C MET A 135 -17.54 -3.42 15.19
N LYS A 136 -18.32 -3.09 14.15
CA LYS A 136 -17.99 -3.48 12.77
C LYS A 136 -16.73 -2.79 12.27
N SER A 137 -16.49 -1.53 12.65
CA SER A 137 -15.24 -0.84 12.33
C SER A 137 -14.06 -1.58 12.95
N MET A 138 -14.12 -1.86 14.25
CA MET A 138 -13.10 -2.59 15.00
C MET A 138 -12.81 -3.96 14.39
N MET A 139 -13.86 -4.76 14.13
CA MET A 139 -13.72 -6.10 13.56
C MET A 139 -13.19 -6.09 12.12
N SER A 140 -13.70 -5.20 11.26
CA SER A 140 -13.24 -5.14 9.86
C SER A 140 -11.76 -4.75 9.77
N HIS A 141 -11.30 -3.79 10.58
CA HIS A 141 -9.88 -3.42 10.60
C HIS A 141 -8.99 -4.53 11.17
N THR A 142 -9.45 -5.30 12.15
CA THR A 142 -8.75 -6.49 12.66
C THR A 142 -8.66 -7.58 11.59
N PHE A 143 -9.74 -7.86 10.84
CA PHE A 143 -9.72 -8.80 9.73
C PHE A 143 -8.78 -8.34 8.60
N MET A 144 -8.79 -7.05 8.27
CA MET A 144 -7.89 -6.47 7.29
C MET A 144 -6.43 -6.59 7.75
N LEU A 145 -6.15 -6.32 9.03
CA LEU A 145 -4.81 -6.43 9.61
C LEU A 145 -4.27 -7.85 9.45
N ILE A 146 -5.08 -8.86 9.80
CA ILE A 146 -4.71 -10.28 9.67
C ILE A 146 -4.50 -10.64 8.21
N GLY A 147 -5.44 -10.30 7.32
CA GLY A 147 -5.35 -10.61 5.90
C GLY A 147 -4.11 -9.99 5.23
N CYS A 148 -3.80 -8.73 5.53
CA CYS A 148 -2.65 -8.02 5.00
C CYS A 148 -1.32 -8.55 5.56
N LEU A 149 -1.22 -8.80 6.87
CA LEU A 149 -0.02 -9.41 7.47
C LEU A 149 0.18 -10.85 6.96
N TYR A 150 -0.91 -11.57 6.68
CA TYR A 150 -0.83 -12.91 6.13
C TYR A 150 -0.19 -12.96 4.74
N LEU A 151 -0.18 -11.87 3.97
CA LEU A 151 0.57 -11.82 2.71
C LEU A 151 2.09 -12.04 2.93
N PHE A 152 2.63 -11.56 4.05
CA PHE A 152 4.00 -11.85 4.47
C PHE A 152 4.13 -13.27 5.05
N VAL A 153 3.29 -13.61 6.03
CA VAL A 153 3.36 -14.91 6.76
C VAL A 153 3.13 -16.10 5.84
N GLY A 154 2.15 -15.99 4.93
CA GLY A 154 1.83 -16.97 3.90
C GLY A 154 2.90 -17.09 2.80
N LYS A 155 3.93 -16.24 2.82
CA LYS A 155 5.05 -16.17 1.86
C LYS A 155 4.62 -15.77 0.44
N TYR A 156 3.54 -15.01 0.30
CA TYR A 156 3.14 -14.42 -1.00
C TYR A 156 4.10 -13.30 -1.41
N ILE A 157 4.58 -12.55 -0.42
CA ILE A 157 5.58 -11.49 -0.57
C ILE A 157 6.70 -11.69 0.44
N LYS A 158 7.89 -11.17 0.14
CA LYS A 158 9.04 -11.13 1.06
C LYS A 158 9.15 -9.73 1.65
N LEU A 159 9.51 -9.64 2.92
CA LEU A 159 9.84 -8.36 3.55
C LEU A 159 11.23 -7.92 3.06
N ARG A 160 11.30 -6.83 2.29
CA ARG A 160 12.54 -6.27 1.73
C ARG A 160 12.42 -4.76 1.59
N VAL A 161 13.54 -4.05 1.58
CA VAL A 161 13.56 -2.59 1.35
C VAL A 161 13.07 -2.25 -0.07
N SER A 162 13.27 -3.16 -1.04
CA SER A 162 12.70 -3.02 -2.39
C SER A 162 11.17 -2.90 -2.42
N ASN A 163 10.48 -3.28 -1.34
CA ASN A 163 9.02 -3.14 -1.22
C ASN A 163 8.58 -1.67 -1.30
N LEU A 164 9.46 -0.72 -0.95
CA LEU A 164 9.20 0.71 -1.11
C LEU A 164 8.83 1.09 -2.53
N ILE A 165 9.43 0.45 -3.53
CA ILE A 165 9.13 0.72 -4.95
C ILE A 165 7.69 0.32 -5.26
N SER A 166 7.29 -0.90 -4.87
CA SER A 166 5.91 -1.38 -5.04
C SER A 166 4.91 -0.50 -4.30
N PHE A 167 5.23 -0.13 -3.06
CA PHE A 167 4.36 0.69 -2.23
C PHE A 167 4.23 2.12 -2.80
N PHE A 168 5.32 2.72 -3.27
CA PHE A 168 5.32 4.02 -3.94
C PHE A 168 4.44 4.03 -5.20
N TYR A 169 4.56 3.02 -6.08
CA TYR A 169 3.67 2.93 -7.24
C TYR A 169 2.20 2.76 -6.84
N GLY A 170 1.94 2.01 -5.77
CA GLY A 170 0.60 1.91 -5.20
C GLY A 170 0.08 3.25 -4.68
N LEU A 171 0.90 4.04 -3.99
CA LEU A 171 0.55 5.39 -3.54
C LEU A 171 0.28 6.36 -4.71
N VAL A 172 1.04 6.26 -5.80
CA VAL A 172 0.76 7.03 -7.02
C VAL A 172 -0.60 6.64 -7.60
N ALA A 173 -0.92 5.34 -7.64
CA ALA A 173 -2.25 4.87 -8.07
C ALA A 173 -3.37 5.37 -7.14
N VAL A 174 -3.15 5.36 -5.82
CA VAL A 174 -4.07 5.92 -4.81
C VAL A 174 -4.33 7.40 -5.08
N LEU A 175 -3.29 8.19 -5.32
CA LEU A 175 -3.43 9.61 -5.65
C LEU A 175 -4.28 9.81 -6.92
N ILE A 176 -4.02 9.05 -7.98
CA ILE A 176 -4.80 9.12 -9.22
C ILE A 176 -6.27 8.77 -8.97
N ILE A 177 -6.54 7.69 -8.22
CA ILE A 177 -7.90 7.28 -7.88
C ILE A 177 -8.60 8.36 -7.04
N GLY A 178 -7.94 8.91 -6.03
CA GLY A 178 -8.52 9.94 -5.18
C GLY A 178 -8.81 11.24 -5.94
N LEU A 179 -7.93 11.68 -6.84
CA LEU A 179 -8.18 12.83 -7.71
C LEU A 179 -9.35 12.57 -8.68
N ALA A 180 -9.45 11.37 -9.24
CA ALA A 180 -10.56 10.99 -10.10
C ALA A 180 -11.89 10.98 -9.33
N LEU A 181 -11.90 10.42 -8.11
CA LEU A 181 -13.07 10.42 -7.24
C LEU A 181 -13.49 11.82 -6.85
N ASP A 182 -12.55 12.69 -6.46
CA ASP A 182 -12.83 14.10 -6.16
C ASP A 182 -13.47 14.82 -7.37
N GLY A 183 -12.93 14.61 -8.56
CA GLY A 183 -13.50 15.15 -9.81
C GLY A 183 -14.91 14.64 -10.09
N ILE A 184 -15.14 13.33 -9.97
CA ILE A 184 -16.46 12.70 -10.15
C ILE A 184 -17.46 13.27 -9.14
N LEU A 185 -17.10 13.32 -7.86
CA LEU A 185 -17.95 13.82 -6.80
C LEU A 185 -18.31 15.29 -7.04
N LYS A 186 -17.35 16.17 -7.31
CA LYS A 186 -17.61 17.59 -7.62
C LYS A 186 -18.52 17.76 -8.84
N TYR A 187 -18.30 16.97 -9.89
CA TYR A 187 -19.13 17.01 -11.10
C TYR A 187 -20.56 16.56 -10.82
N THR A 188 -20.76 15.43 -10.13
CA THR A 188 -22.09 14.90 -9.83
C THR A 188 -22.83 15.79 -8.84
N GLY A 189 -22.15 16.34 -7.84
CA GLY A 189 -22.71 17.34 -6.92
C GLY A 189 -23.24 18.56 -7.64
N LYS A 190 -22.43 19.14 -8.54
CA LYS A 190 -22.84 20.30 -9.35
C LYS A 190 -23.99 19.97 -10.31
N LYS A 191 -23.96 18.81 -10.97
CA LYS A 191 -24.93 18.44 -12.01
C LYS A 191 -26.27 17.99 -11.45
N TYR A 192 -26.27 17.24 -10.36
CA TYR A 192 -27.47 16.59 -9.81
C TYR A 192 -27.93 17.23 -8.50
N GLY A 193 -27.29 18.32 -8.04
CA GLY A 193 -27.62 18.95 -6.77
C GLY A 193 -27.37 18.05 -5.56
N LEU A 194 -26.52 17.03 -5.72
CA LEU A 194 -26.19 16.11 -4.63
C LEU A 194 -25.27 16.84 -3.64
N HIS A 195 -25.62 16.79 -2.36
CA HIS A 195 -24.70 17.16 -1.30
C HIS A 195 -23.54 16.18 -1.28
N VAL A 196 -22.47 16.56 -1.98
CA VAL A 196 -21.16 15.90 -1.87
C VAL A 196 -20.59 16.36 -0.55
N THR A 197 -20.26 15.41 0.32
CA THR A 197 -19.59 15.72 1.58
C THR A 197 -18.31 16.51 1.29
N ASP A 198 -17.98 17.51 2.11
CA ASP A 198 -16.73 18.30 2.02
C ASP A 198 -15.47 17.46 2.34
N GLU A 199 -15.62 16.14 2.37
CA GLU A 199 -14.61 15.15 2.63
C GLU A 199 -13.64 15.12 1.44
N SER A 200 -12.36 15.32 1.75
CA SER A 200 -11.31 15.13 0.76
C SER A 200 -11.07 13.63 0.59
N PRO A 201 -11.33 13.03 -0.60
CA PRO A 201 -11.03 11.62 -0.82
C PRO A 201 -9.57 11.33 -0.50
N MET A 202 -9.35 10.27 0.26
CA MET A 202 -8.04 9.78 0.72
C MET A 202 -7.20 10.86 1.42
N TYR A 203 -7.88 11.86 1.99
CA TYR A 203 -7.29 12.99 2.68
C TYR A 203 -6.32 13.83 1.83
N ILE A 204 -6.47 13.84 0.49
CA ILE A 204 -5.57 14.53 -0.43
C ILE A 204 -5.35 16.01 -0.06
N TYR A 205 -6.42 16.74 0.24
CA TYR A 205 -6.41 18.19 0.52
C TYR A 205 -6.62 18.53 1.98
N LYS A 206 -7.43 17.75 2.70
CA LYS A 206 -7.73 17.94 4.13
C LYS A 206 -7.32 16.69 4.89
N GLY A 207 -6.56 16.87 5.97
CA GLY A 207 -6.14 15.78 6.84
C GLY A 207 -7.30 15.15 7.61
N PRO A 208 -7.08 13.96 8.21
CA PRO A 208 -8.09 13.27 9.01
C PRO A 208 -8.33 13.93 10.36
N ILE A 209 -7.35 14.69 10.88
CA ILE A 209 -7.44 15.39 12.17
C ILE A 209 -7.65 16.89 11.90
N PRO A 210 -8.80 17.49 12.26
CA PRO A 210 -9.12 18.89 11.97
C PRO A 210 -8.06 19.88 12.48
N ASP A 211 -7.49 19.61 13.66
CA ASP A 211 -6.49 20.46 14.31
C ASP A 211 -5.09 20.32 13.71
N VAL A 212 -4.83 19.24 12.97
CA VAL A 212 -3.52 18.94 12.37
C VAL A 212 -3.60 19.07 10.86
N LYS A 213 -3.86 20.29 10.38
CA LYS A 213 -4.11 20.59 8.95
C LYS A 213 -2.98 20.17 8.00
N TRP A 214 -1.74 20.09 8.50
CA TRP A 214 -0.58 19.67 7.70
C TRP A 214 -0.52 18.15 7.48
N LEU A 215 -1.26 17.35 8.24
CA LEU A 215 -1.29 15.88 8.14
C LEU A 215 -2.21 15.42 7.01
N THR A 216 -1.91 15.84 5.79
CA THR A 216 -2.64 15.44 4.57
C THR A 216 -2.22 14.05 4.10
N GLY A 217 -2.98 13.48 3.16
CA GLY A 217 -2.72 12.18 2.54
C GLY A 217 -1.28 12.02 2.04
N PRO A 218 -0.70 12.98 1.28
CA PRO A 218 0.71 12.92 0.87
C PRO A 218 1.71 12.87 2.04
N VAL A 219 1.43 13.58 3.13
CA VAL A 219 2.30 13.58 4.32
C VAL A 219 2.20 12.26 5.07
N ILE A 220 0.97 11.72 5.23
CA ILE A 220 0.76 10.39 5.80
C ILE A 220 1.49 9.34 4.94
N ALA A 221 1.37 9.40 3.62
CA ALA A 221 2.04 8.50 2.69
C ALA A 221 3.58 8.55 2.82
N LEU A 222 4.15 9.74 3.03
CA LEU A 222 5.57 9.91 3.31
C LEU A 222 5.98 9.24 4.62
N PHE A 223 5.21 9.42 5.70
CA PHE A 223 5.47 8.72 6.97
C PHE A 223 5.38 7.21 6.83
N MET A 224 4.39 6.70 6.07
CA MET A 224 4.27 5.27 5.78
C MET A 224 5.52 4.76 5.06
N MET A 225 6.04 5.48 4.06
CA MET A 225 7.28 5.12 3.36
C MET A 225 8.49 5.06 4.30
N VAL A 226 8.65 6.04 5.19
CA VAL A 226 9.73 6.06 6.19
C VAL A 226 9.60 4.87 7.14
N LEU A 227 8.39 4.60 7.64
CA LEU A 227 8.12 3.47 8.53
C LEU A 227 8.45 2.13 7.85
N ILE A 228 8.01 1.93 6.60
CA ILE A 228 8.31 0.73 5.81
C ILE A 228 9.82 0.58 5.64
N PHE A 229 10.53 1.67 5.32
CA PHE A 229 11.99 1.65 5.19
C PHE A 229 12.67 1.19 6.47
N ILE A 230 12.26 1.72 7.63
CA ILE A 230 12.82 1.37 8.94
C ILE A 230 12.57 -0.11 9.23
N ILE A 231 11.32 -0.58 9.15
CA ILE A 231 10.96 -1.97 9.46
C ILE A 231 11.69 -2.94 8.52
N ALA A 232 11.69 -2.65 7.21
CA ALA A 232 12.36 -3.50 6.23
C ALA A 232 13.89 -3.49 6.42
N SER A 233 14.48 -2.36 6.80
CA SER A 233 15.92 -2.25 7.08
C SER A 233 16.31 -3.04 8.34
N ILE A 234 15.51 -2.95 9.40
CA ILE A 234 15.70 -3.75 10.61
C ILE A 234 15.63 -5.25 10.26
N TYR A 235 14.62 -5.66 9.49
CA TYR A 235 14.51 -7.05 9.04
C TYR A 235 15.72 -7.49 8.21
N GLU A 236 16.18 -6.67 7.27
CA GLU A 236 17.35 -6.99 6.45
C GLU A 236 18.67 -7.03 7.26
N ALA A 237 18.74 -6.41 8.44
CA ALA A 237 19.90 -6.53 9.32
C ALA A 237 20.13 -7.98 9.80
N PHE A 238 19.06 -8.79 9.87
CA PHE A 238 19.13 -10.22 10.21
C PHE A 238 19.39 -11.13 9.00
N LEU A 239 19.47 -10.57 7.80
CA LEU A 239 19.77 -11.32 6.59
C LEU A 239 21.29 -11.36 6.33
N PRO A 240 21.75 -12.35 5.52
CA PRO A 240 23.14 -12.42 5.09
C PRO A 240 23.58 -11.10 4.45
N LYS A 241 24.84 -10.69 4.68
CA LYS A 241 25.33 -9.34 4.31
C LYS A 241 25.13 -9.06 2.82
N GLU A 242 25.39 -10.04 1.98
CA GLU A 242 25.24 -10.02 0.52
C GLU A 242 23.81 -9.75 0.05
N GLU A 243 22.79 -10.11 0.85
CA GLU A 243 21.40 -9.91 0.48
C GLU A 243 20.86 -8.51 0.80
N ARG A 244 21.58 -7.74 1.63
CA ARG A 244 21.15 -6.44 2.16
C ARG A 244 21.12 -5.37 1.07
N TRP A 245 20.13 -4.50 1.14
CA TRP A 245 19.84 -3.48 0.13
C TRP A 245 21.05 -2.58 -0.18
N TYR A 246 21.79 -2.14 0.84
CA TYR A 246 22.92 -1.23 0.66
C TYR A 246 24.08 -1.88 -0.10
N ASN A 247 24.26 -3.20 0.00
CA ASN A 247 25.27 -3.92 -0.77
C ASN A 247 24.82 -4.12 -2.22
N LYS A 248 23.53 -4.34 -2.47
CA LYS A 248 22.97 -4.37 -3.83
C LYS A 248 23.08 -3.02 -4.52
N ILE A 249 22.86 -1.92 -3.80
CA ILE A 249 23.07 -0.56 -4.34
C ILE A 249 24.55 -0.34 -4.67
N LYS A 250 25.48 -0.68 -3.76
CA LYS A 250 26.92 -0.56 -4.04
C LYS A 250 27.33 -1.36 -5.28
N ALA A 251 26.86 -2.59 -5.42
CA ALA A 251 27.13 -3.42 -6.59
C ALA A 251 26.57 -2.78 -7.87
N PHE A 252 25.32 -2.30 -7.85
CA PHE A 252 24.70 -1.61 -8.97
C PHE A 252 25.48 -0.35 -9.40
N VAL A 253 25.87 0.50 -8.45
CA VAL A 253 26.66 1.72 -8.71
C VAL A 253 28.01 1.36 -9.33
N LYS A 254 28.68 0.32 -8.83
CA LYS A 254 29.94 -0.19 -9.41
C LYS A 254 29.75 -0.61 -10.86
N THR A 255 28.73 -1.43 -11.16
CA THR A 255 28.43 -1.87 -12.53
C THR A 255 28.08 -0.70 -13.45
N CYS A 256 27.35 0.31 -12.98
CA CYS A 256 27.06 1.52 -13.76
C CYS A 256 28.32 2.31 -14.09
N LYS A 257 29.27 2.41 -13.15
CA LYS A 257 30.55 3.07 -13.37
C LYS A 257 31.39 2.34 -14.42
N GLU A 258 31.52 1.02 -14.29
CA GLU A 258 32.25 0.16 -15.24
C GLU A 258 31.67 0.26 -16.66
N LYS A 259 30.33 0.24 -16.80
CA LYS A 259 29.66 0.43 -18.11
C LYS A 259 29.95 1.81 -18.71
N ARG A 260 30.01 2.86 -17.89
CA ARG A 260 30.31 4.22 -18.34
C ARG A 260 31.76 4.35 -18.80
N GLU A 261 32.70 3.74 -18.08
CA GLU A 261 34.12 3.70 -18.44
C GLU A 261 34.35 2.90 -19.72
N ALA A 262 33.74 1.72 -19.85
CA ALA A 262 33.78 0.93 -21.08
C ALA A 262 33.20 1.69 -22.29
N LYS A 263 32.10 2.44 -22.11
CA LYS A 263 31.54 3.28 -23.17
C LYS A 263 32.50 4.41 -23.57
N LYS A 264 33.18 5.05 -22.61
CA LYS A 264 34.18 6.08 -22.90
C LYS A 264 35.37 5.52 -23.68
N LEU A 265 35.88 4.36 -23.29
CA LEU A 265 37.00 3.71 -23.97
C LEU A 265 36.63 3.33 -25.41
N LYS A 266 35.41 2.85 -25.65
CA LYS A 266 34.92 2.57 -27.01
C LYS A 266 34.86 3.83 -27.89
N VAL A 267 34.36 4.94 -27.36
CA VAL A 267 34.32 6.22 -28.09
C VAL A 267 35.73 6.75 -28.38
N LEU A 268 36.67 6.62 -27.43
CA LEU A 268 38.06 7.02 -27.64
C LEU A 268 38.75 6.15 -28.71
N ALA A 269 38.50 4.84 -28.72
CA ALA A 269 39.04 3.94 -29.74
C ALA A 269 38.52 4.31 -31.14
N GLN A 270 37.21 4.54 -31.27
CA GLN A 270 36.60 4.97 -32.54
C GLN A 270 37.19 6.29 -33.05
N ASN A 271 37.35 7.29 -32.18
CA ASN A 271 37.94 8.56 -32.57
C ASN A 271 39.40 8.43 -33.02
N ASN A 272 40.17 7.53 -32.39
CA ASN A 272 41.57 7.28 -32.76
C ASN A 272 41.68 6.56 -34.10
N GLU A 273 40.77 5.62 -34.41
CA GLU A 273 40.70 4.96 -35.72
C GLU A 273 40.41 5.97 -36.83
N THR A 274 39.42 6.85 -36.64
CA THR A 274 39.11 7.91 -37.61
C THR A 274 40.26 8.89 -37.80
N LEU A 275 40.99 9.24 -36.73
CA LEU A 275 42.19 10.08 -36.81
C LEU A 275 43.31 9.41 -37.62
N TYR A 276 43.46 8.09 -37.48
CA TYR A 276 44.45 7.33 -38.23
C TYR A 276 44.08 7.24 -39.72
N GLU A 277 42.81 6.97 -40.04
CA GLU A 277 42.31 6.94 -41.42
C GLU A 277 42.52 8.29 -42.14
N ASN A 278 42.14 9.39 -41.49
CA ASN A 278 42.34 10.73 -42.06
C ASN A 278 43.83 11.04 -42.31
N LYS A 279 44.72 10.63 -41.40
CA LYS A 279 46.15 10.88 -41.55
C LYS A 279 46.76 10.08 -42.71
N VAL A 280 46.32 8.83 -42.91
CA VAL A 280 46.74 8.01 -44.04
C VAL A 280 46.23 8.60 -45.36
N GLU A 281 45.00 9.11 -45.42
CA GLU A 281 44.47 9.79 -46.62
C GLU A 281 45.27 11.07 -46.96
N GLU A 282 45.62 11.88 -45.96
CA GLU A 282 46.46 13.08 -46.17
C GLU A 282 47.86 12.72 -46.73
N GLU A 283 48.52 11.69 -46.17
CA GLU A 283 49.84 11.24 -46.64
C GLU A 283 49.79 10.63 -48.06
N VAL A 284 48.70 9.95 -48.43
CA VAL A 284 48.52 9.42 -49.79
C VAL A 284 48.32 10.56 -50.80
N ASN A 285 47.53 11.57 -50.46
CA ASN A 285 47.27 12.71 -51.34
C ASN A 285 48.53 13.56 -51.58
N GLN A 286 49.35 13.78 -50.54
CA GLN A 286 50.61 14.55 -50.68
C GLN A 286 51.66 13.89 -51.56
N ASN A 287 51.62 12.55 -51.73
CA ASN A 287 52.56 11.83 -52.60
C ASN A 287 52.10 11.76 -54.06
N GLN A 288 50.92 12.28 -54.40
CA GLN A 288 50.38 12.29 -55.76
C GLN A 288 50.51 13.65 -56.47
N GLU A 289 50.89 14.71 -55.75
CA GLU A 289 51.24 16.04 -56.29
C GLU A 289 52.76 16.15 -56.58
#